data_AF-A0AAN9E774-F1
#
_entry.id   AF-A0AAN9E774-F1
#
_cell.length_a   1.000
_cell.length_b   1.000
_cell.length_c   1.000
_cell.angle_alpha   90.00
_cell.angle_beta   90.00
_cell.angle_gamma   90.00
#
_symmetry.space_group_name_H-M   'P 1'
#
loop_
_entity.id
_entity.type
_entity.pdbx_description
1 polymer ?
#
loop_
_entity_poly.entity_id
_entity_poly.type
_entity_poly.pdbx_seq_one_letter_code
_entity_poly.pdbx_strand_id
1 'polypeptide(L)'
;MDAEVAVLVRMETEAAHSWTCMDLYVFATPYRITWDYYFSSREHTLKFDSWEEPAELEYVKEHGVSIFLMPSGMLGTLLSLIVVVPLFSNTGWGQKANLDFLKKHMGATFDKRSQPWRATIDPADVHSGDFLAVSKIRGRWGGFETLEKWVTGSFAGHTAVCLKDDMGNLWVGESGHENEKGEEIIVVIPWEEWWELALKDSSNPQIALLPLHPEVRAKFNSTAAWEYARSMSGKPYGYHNMIFSWIDTVADNYPPPLDAHLVISVISMWTRMQPAYSANMWNEALNKRLGTERGIPVDQLLTIPEQDEWVYSDGKSTTCVAFILFMYKEAGIFGTVSSSVQVTEFTIRDAYMLRIFEDNQTRLPRWCNNENDQLPFCQILGEYRMELPGYNSLEPYANMNEYCPSLPPTYDRPSGC
;
A
#
# COMPACT_ATOMS: atom_id res chain seq x y z
N MET A 1 -14.43 -35.93 -28.96
CA MET A 1 -15.65 -36.02 -28.14
C MET A 1 -15.16 -36.16 -26.72
N ASP A 2 -14.67 -35.05 -26.15
CA ASP A 2 -14.25 -35.03 -24.76
C ASP A 2 -15.48 -34.61 -23.97
N ALA A 3 -15.98 -35.52 -23.14
CA ALA A 3 -17.07 -35.23 -22.23
C ALA A 3 -16.60 -34.12 -21.29
N GLU A 4 -17.29 -32.98 -21.30
CA GLU A 4 -17.21 -31.98 -20.24
C GLU A 4 -17.50 -32.70 -18.91
N VAL A 5 -16.43 -33.00 -18.15
CA VAL A 5 -16.57 -33.59 -16.82
C VAL A 5 -17.09 -32.49 -15.91
N ALA A 6 -18.42 -32.46 -15.74
CA ALA A 6 -19.05 -31.62 -14.74
C ALA A 6 -18.59 -32.09 -13.36
N VAL A 7 -17.85 -31.23 -12.64
CA VAL A 7 -17.51 -31.48 -11.24
C VAL A 7 -18.61 -30.90 -10.37
N LEU A 8 -19.08 -31.71 -9.42
CA LEU A 8 -20.06 -31.34 -8.43
C LEU A 8 -19.32 -31.12 -7.11
N VAL A 9 -19.32 -29.89 -6.62
CA VAL A 9 -18.88 -29.59 -5.26
C VAL A 9 -20.08 -29.72 -4.36
N ARG A 10 -20.04 -30.73 -3.48
CA ARG A 10 -21.05 -30.90 -2.43
C ARG A 10 -20.53 -30.29 -1.15
N MET A 11 -21.36 -29.48 -0.52
CA MET A 11 -21.06 -28.89 0.77
C MET A 11 -22.24 -29.06 1.70
N GLU A 12 -21.95 -29.25 2.98
CA GLU A 12 -22.95 -29.23 4.03
C GLU A 12 -22.74 -27.94 4.81
N THR A 13 -23.76 -27.07 4.83
CA THR A 13 -23.69 -25.82 5.58
C THR A 13 -24.35 -26.00 6.94
N GLU A 14 -23.71 -25.49 7.99
CA GLU A 14 -24.29 -25.44 9.33
C GLU A 14 -25.32 -24.28 9.45
N ALA A 15 -25.67 -23.88 10.67
CA ALA A 15 -26.62 -22.80 10.91
C ALA A 15 -26.25 -21.52 10.12
N ALA A 16 -27.26 -20.83 9.58
CA ALA A 16 -27.01 -19.66 8.75
C ALA A 16 -26.32 -18.55 9.54
N HIS A 17 -25.27 -17.97 8.96
CA HIS A 17 -24.43 -16.95 9.59
C HIS A 17 -24.96 -15.53 9.35
N SER A 18 -25.62 -15.31 8.21
CA SER A 18 -26.21 -14.03 7.85
C SER A 18 -27.61 -13.84 8.45
N TRP A 19 -27.94 -12.58 8.77
CA TRP A 19 -29.26 -12.22 9.31
C TRP A 19 -30.42 -12.56 8.36
N THR A 20 -30.17 -12.54 7.04
CA THR A 20 -31.15 -12.91 6.02
C THR A 20 -31.30 -14.43 5.83
N CYS A 21 -30.57 -15.23 6.61
CA CYS A 21 -30.44 -16.69 6.42
C CYS A 21 -29.98 -17.07 5.00
N MET A 22 -29.25 -16.17 4.33
CA MET A 22 -28.76 -16.29 2.97
C MET A 22 -27.27 -16.01 2.96
N ASP A 23 -26.51 -17.09 3.15
CA ASP A 23 -25.07 -17.04 3.21
C ASP A 23 -24.51 -17.03 1.79
N LEU A 24 -23.60 -16.10 1.52
CA LEU A 24 -22.95 -15.96 0.21
C LEU A 24 -21.63 -16.72 0.26
N TYR A 25 -21.47 -17.70 -0.61
CA TYR A 25 -20.25 -18.49 -0.74
C TYR A 25 -19.55 -18.09 -2.03
N VAL A 26 -18.27 -17.76 -1.91
CA VAL A 26 -17.39 -17.50 -3.03
C VAL A 26 -16.56 -18.75 -3.28
N PHE A 27 -16.52 -19.19 -4.52
CA PHE A 27 -15.81 -20.37 -4.96
C PHE A 27 -14.68 -19.92 -5.87
N ALA A 28 -13.45 -20.21 -5.48
CA ALA A 28 -12.27 -19.78 -6.20
C ALA A 28 -11.41 -20.97 -6.63
N THR A 29 -10.93 -20.88 -7.86
CA THR A 29 -9.75 -21.59 -8.37
C THR A 29 -8.74 -20.53 -8.80
N PRO A 30 -7.47 -20.90 -9.07
CA PRO A 30 -6.52 -19.98 -9.71
C PRO A 30 -6.97 -19.48 -11.09
N TYR A 31 -8.05 -20.02 -11.66
CA TYR A 31 -8.54 -19.74 -13.01
C TYR A 31 -9.84 -18.93 -13.01
N ARG A 32 -10.69 -19.04 -11.99
CA ARG A 32 -11.95 -18.29 -11.89
C ARG A 32 -12.40 -18.07 -10.45
N ILE A 33 -13.27 -17.07 -10.30
CA ILE A 33 -14.13 -16.93 -9.13
C ILE A 33 -15.58 -16.94 -9.58
N THR A 34 -16.37 -17.74 -8.90
CA THR A 34 -17.83 -17.72 -8.98
C THR A 34 -18.40 -17.60 -7.56
N TRP A 35 -19.69 -17.37 -7.46
CA TRP A 35 -20.37 -17.28 -6.18
C TRP A 35 -21.74 -17.91 -6.29
N ASP A 36 -22.19 -18.46 -5.17
CA ASP A 36 -23.55 -18.96 -5.01
C ASP A 36 -24.06 -18.57 -3.63
N TYR A 37 -25.38 -18.58 -3.47
CA TYR A 37 -26.01 -18.25 -2.20
C TYR A 37 -26.83 -19.44 -1.71
N TYR A 38 -26.69 -19.74 -0.43
CA TYR A 38 -27.36 -20.87 0.17
C TYR A 38 -28.28 -20.42 1.29
N PHE A 39 -29.52 -20.89 1.20
CA PHE A 39 -30.52 -20.74 2.25
C PHE A 39 -30.53 -21.99 3.12
N SER A 40 -30.51 -21.81 4.44
CA SER A 40 -30.63 -22.87 5.46
C SER A 40 -29.48 -23.88 5.53
N SER A 41 -29.33 -24.49 6.71
CA SER A 41 -28.32 -25.51 7.04
C SER A 41 -28.68 -26.85 6.38
N ARG A 42 -28.21 -27.08 5.16
CA ARG A 42 -28.49 -28.28 4.35
C ARG A 42 -27.32 -28.61 3.45
N GLU A 43 -27.39 -29.78 2.81
CA GLU A 43 -26.49 -30.10 1.70
C GLU A 43 -26.83 -29.23 0.48
N HIS A 44 -25.81 -28.55 -0.04
CA HIS A 44 -25.87 -27.75 -1.26
C HIS A 44 -24.90 -28.33 -2.29
N THR A 45 -25.18 -28.11 -3.57
CA THR A 45 -24.33 -28.58 -4.66
C THR A 45 -24.09 -27.45 -5.66
N LEU A 46 -22.84 -27.04 -5.79
CA LEU A 46 -22.42 -26.19 -6.91
C LEU A 46 -21.96 -27.08 -8.06
N LYS A 47 -22.51 -26.83 -9.24
CA LYS A 47 -22.12 -27.52 -10.48
C LYS A 47 -21.23 -26.60 -11.31
N PHE A 48 -20.06 -27.11 -11.68
CA PHE A 48 -19.21 -26.50 -12.68
C PHE A 48 -19.50 -27.14 -14.04
N ASP A 49 -20.21 -26.41 -14.90
CA ASP A 49 -20.62 -26.88 -16.22
C ASP A 49 -19.48 -26.85 -17.25
N SER A 50 -18.53 -25.95 -17.06
CA SER A 50 -17.35 -25.79 -17.91
C SER A 50 -16.12 -25.37 -17.08
N TRP A 51 -14.96 -25.51 -17.71
CA TRP A 51 -13.66 -25.09 -17.19
C TRP A 51 -13.11 -24.02 -18.11
N GLU A 52 -12.53 -22.96 -17.54
CA GLU A 52 -11.93 -21.86 -18.33
C GLU A 52 -10.82 -22.41 -19.22
N GLU A 53 -10.02 -23.35 -18.69
CA GLU A 53 -8.94 -24.02 -19.39
C GLU A 53 -8.83 -25.49 -18.94
N PRO A 54 -8.27 -26.39 -19.76
CA PRO A 54 -8.00 -27.77 -19.37
C PRO A 54 -7.16 -27.90 -18.09
N ALA A 55 -6.27 -26.94 -17.85
CA ALA A 55 -5.42 -26.89 -16.67
C ALA A 55 -6.21 -26.62 -15.37
N GLU A 56 -7.36 -25.94 -15.44
CA GLU A 56 -8.22 -25.71 -14.28
C GLU A 56 -8.79 -27.03 -13.74
N LEU A 57 -9.26 -27.90 -14.66
CA LEU A 57 -9.80 -29.21 -14.29
C LEU A 57 -8.73 -30.09 -13.62
N GLU A 58 -7.50 -30.09 -14.15
CA GLU A 58 -6.40 -30.83 -13.53
C GLU A 58 -6.03 -30.26 -12.15
N TYR A 59 -5.99 -28.94 -12.01
CA TYR A 59 -5.79 -28.29 -10.71
C TYR A 59 -6.86 -28.71 -9.70
N VAL A 60 -8.14 -28.64 -10.06
CA VAL A 60 -9.25 -28.98 -9.16
C VAL A 60 -9.25 -30.46 -8.77
N LYS A 61 -8.82 -31.36 -9.65
CA LYS A 61 -8.66 -32.79 -9.31
C LYS A 61 -7.59 -33.01 -8.25
N GLU A 62 -6.51 -32.25 -8.29
CA GLU A 62 -5.37 -32.42 -7.38
C GLU A 62 -5.53 -31.63 -6.08
N HIS A 63 -6.12 -30.43 -6.13
CA HIS A 63 -6.13 -29.47 -5.03
C HIS A 63 -7.54 -29.08 -4.53
N GLY A 64 -8.60 -29.41 -5.28
CA GLY A 64 -9.97 -29.02 -4.96
C GLY A 64 -10.32 -27.57 -5.34
N VAL A 65 -11.44 -27.07 -4.80
CA VAL A 65 -11.93 -25.70 -4.99
C VAL A 65 -11.90 -24.99 -3.63
N SER A 66 -11.34 -23.78 -3.59
CA SER A 66 -11.37 -22.95 -2.37
C SER A 66 -12.75 -22.34 -2.19
N ILE A 67 -13.32 -22.44 -0.99
CA ILE A 67 -14.67 -21.98 -0.68
C ILE A 67 -14.58 -20.98 0.47
N PHE A 68 -15.05 -19.77 0.23
CA PHE A 68 -15.08 -18.69 1.22
C PHE A 68 -16.51 -18.36 1.57
N LEU A 69 -16.83 -18.40 2.86
CA LEU A 69 -18.07 -17.82 3.36
C LEU A 69 -17.86 -16.31 3.50
N MET A 70 -18.71 -15.52 2.85
CA MET A 70 -18.78 -14.08 3.11
C MET A 70 -19.66 -13.87 4.36
N PRO A 71 -19.07 -13.57 5.53
CA PRO A 71 -19.79 -13.58 6.81
C PRO A 71 -20.93 -12.55 6.85
N SER A 72 -20.84 -11.51 6.03
CA SER A 72 -21.86 -10.46 5.93
C SER A 72 -23.08 -10.85 5.05
N GLY A 73 -23.03 -11.99 4.35
CA GLY A 73 -24.04 -12.43 3.38
C GLY A 73 -24.23 -11.46 2.20
N MET A 74 -25.17 -11.77 1.30
CA MET A 74 -25.38 -10.94 0.08
C MET A 74 -25.78 -9.49 0.41
N LEU A 75 -26.62 -9.28 1.43
CA LEU A 75 -27.04 -7.95 1.86
C LEU A 75 -25.87 -7.15 2.42
N GLY A 76 -25.02 -7.79 3.24
CA GLY A 76 -23.82 -7.15 3.74
C GLY A 76 -22.80 -6.84 2.64
N THR A 77 -22.62 -7.72 1.65
CA THR A 77 -21.79 -7.46 0.47
C THR A 77 -22.32 -6.28 -0.35
N LEU A 78 -23.64 -6.18 -0.56
CA LEU A 78 -24.27 -5.03 -1.22
C LEU A 78 -24.07 -3.73 -0.42
N LEU A 79 -24.21 -3.77 0.90
CA LEU A 79 -23.94 -2.63 1.78
C LEU A 79 -22.46 -2.22 1.76
N SER A 80 -21.53 -3.18 1.70
CA SER A 80 -20.10 -2.91 1.54
C SER A 80 -19.80 -2.26 0.20
N LEU A 81 -20.43 -2.70 -0.90
CA LEU A 81 -20.30 -2.05 -2.20
C LEU A 81 -20.85 -0.61 -2.18
N ILE A 82 -21.96 -0.36 -1.47
CA ILE A 82 -22.50 1.00 -1.26
C ILE A 82 -21.52 1.88 -0.47
N VAL A 83 -20.66 1.31 0.38
CA VAL A 83 -19.63 2.05 1.13
C VAL A 83 -18.36 2.26 0.30
N VAL A 84 -17.94 1.26 -0.48
CA VAL A 84 -16.65 1.25 -1.19
C VAL A 84 -16.71 1.95 -2.56
N VAL A 85 -17.77 1.73 -3.35
CA VAL A 85 -17.91 2.37 -4.68
C VAL A 85 -17.83 3.90 -4.63
N PRO A 86 -18.45 4.60 -3.65
CA PRO A 86 -18.32 6.04 -3.51
C PRO A 86 -16.88 6.55 -3.36
N LEU A 87 -15.98 5.76 -2.76
CA LEU A 87 -14.60 6.17 -2.47
C LEU A 87 -13.85 6.59 -3.74
N PHE A 88 -14.15 5.94 -4.87
CA PHE A 88 -13.51 6.20 -6.16
C PHE A 88 -14.14 7.35 -6.95
N SER A 89 -15.20 7.98 -6.43
CA SER A 89 -15.88 9.10 -7.10
C SER A 89 -15.06 10.39 -7.01
N ASN A 90 -14.82 11.06 -8.14
CA ASN A 90 -14.14 12.36 -8.17
C ASN A 90 -15.12 13.52 -7.93
N THR A 91 -15.86 13.47 -6.81
CA THR A 91 -16.89 14.46 -6.44
C THR A 91 -16.77 14.85 -4.97
N GLY A 92 -17.46 15.90 -4.55
CA GLY A 92 -17.57 16.24 -3.12
C GLY A 92 -18.20 15.13 -2.28
N TRP A 93 -19.06 14.30 -2.87
CA TRP A 93 -19.60 13.11 -2.23
C TRP A 93 -18.54 12.02 -2.04
N GLY A 94 -17.74 11.74 -3.08
CA GLY A 94 -16.62 10.81 -2.95
C GLY A 94 -15.58 11.28 -1.93
N GLN A 95 -15.27 12.58 -1.91
CA GLN A 95 -14.41 13.17 -0.88
C GLN A 95 -14.94 12.94 0.54
N LYS A 96 -16.23 13.22 0.76
CA LYS A 96 -16.88 12.96 2.04
C LYS A 96 -16.88 11.47 2.39
N ALA A 97 -17.09 10.59 1.42
CA ALA A 97 -17.05 9.14 1.64
C ALA A 97 -15.67 8.66 2.10
N ASN A 98 -14.58 9.16 1.49
CA ASN A 98 -13.21 8.84 1.93
C ASN A 98 -12.96 9.32 3.36
N LEU A 99 -13.31 10.57 3.69
CA LEU A 99 -13.14 11.10 5.06
C LEU A 99 -13.98 10.34 6.09
N ASP A 100 -15.25 10.05 5.78
CA ASP A 100 -16.14 9.29 6.67
C ASP A 100 -15.61 7.85 6.87
N PHE A 101 -15.04 7.24 5.83
CA PHE A 101 -14.43 5.91 5.90
C PHE A 101 -13.20 5.90 6.82
N LEU A 102 -12.22 6.79 6.56
CA LEU A 102 -11.00 6.90 7.37
C LEU A 102 -11.32 7.21 8.84
N LYS A 103 -12.28 8.12 9.08
CA LYS A 103 -12.74 8.43 10.44
C LYS A 103 -13.35 7.22 11.14
N LYS A 104 -14.22 6.48 10.43
CA LYS A 104 -14.91 5.32 10.99
C LYS A 104 -13.97 4.16 11.29
N HIS A 105 -13.03 3.90 10.38
CA HIS A 105 -12.21 2.68 10.41
C HIS A 105 -10.81 2.89 11.04
N MET A 106 -10.33 4.13 11.09
CA MET A 106 -8.98 4.47 11.59
C MET A 106 -8.98 5.56 12.66
N GLY A 107 -10.13 6.17 12.95
CA GLY A 107 -10.20 7.31 13.87
C GLY A 107 -9.57 8.60 13.34
N ALA A 108 -9.22 8.67 12.04
CA ALA A 108 -8.63 9.86 11.43
C ALA A 108 -9.59 11.06 11.47
N THR A 109 -9.09 12.26 11.76
CA THR A 109 -9.95 13.46 11.78
C THR A 109 -9.93 14.18 10.44
N PHE A 110 -8.76 14.34 9.84
CA PHE A 110 -8.51 15.18 8.67
C PHE A 110 -9.29 16.50 8.79
N ASP A 111 -9.01 17.27 9.84
CA ASP A 111 -9.73 18.52 10.10
C ASP A 111 -9.42 19.57 9.03
N LYS A 112 -10.43 20.35 8.64
CA LYS A 112 -10.26 21.37 7.61
C LYS A 112 -9.36 22.51 8.10
N ARG A 113 -8.34 22.86 7.33
CA ARG A 113 -7.36 23.91 7.64
C ARG A 113 -7.88 25.30 7.32
N SER A 114 -7.36 26.29 8.05
CA SER A 114 -7.50 27.70 7.65
C SER A 114 -6.73 27.98 6.35
N GLN A 115 -7.31 28.79 5.47
CA GLN A 115 -6.60 29.24 4.28
C GLN A 115 -5.41 30.16 4.64
N PRO A 116 -4.36 30.22 3.79
CA PRO A 116 -4.21 29.52 2.52
C PRO A 116 -3.84 28.04 2.67
N TRP A 117 -4.32 27.19 1.75
CA TRP A 117 -4.01 25.75 1.72
C TRP A 117 -2.74 25.41 0.93
N ARG A 118 -1.97 26.43 0.57
CA ARG A 118 -0.73 26.32 -0.21
C ARG A 118 0.32 27.18 0.45
N ALA A 119 1.49 26.59 0.70
CA ALA A 119 2.68 27.32 1.11
C ALA A 119 3.41 27.93 -0.09
N THR A 120 4.03 29.09 0.12
CA THR A 120 5.02 29.66 -0.82
C THR A 120 6.39 29.17 -0.38
N ILE A 121 6.85 28.08 -0.99
CA ILE A 121 8.08 27.38 -0.63
C ILE A 121 9.26 28.11 -1.26
N ASP A 122 10.34 28.30 -0.51
CA ASP A 122 11.64 28.66 -1.05
C ASP A 122 12.46 27.38 -1.31
N PRO A 123 12.76 27.02 -2.57
CA PRO A 123 13.58 25.83 -2.89
C PRO A 123 14.97 25.85 -2.24
N ALA A 124 15.48 27.02 -1.82
CA ALA A 124 16.74 27.12 -1.08
C ALA A 124 16.66 26.42 0.28
N ASP A 125 15.50 26.45 0.94
CA ASP A 125 15.26 25.86 2.27
C ASP A 125 14.99 24.34 2.23
N VAL A 126 14.77 23.77 1.05
CA VAL A 126 14.56 22.32 0.85
C VAL A 126 15.90 21.65 0.60
N HIS A 127 16.11 20.45 1.14
CA HIS A 127 17.40 19.75 1.09
C HIS A 127 17.26 18.35 0.49
N SER A 128 18.38 17.81 -0.01
CA SER A 128 18.44 16.41 -0.42
C SER A 128 18.06 15.49 0.74
N GLY A 129 17.19 14.54 0.45
CA GLY A 129 16.66 13.59 1.41
C GLY A 129 15.44 14.08 2.18
N ASP A 130 15.01 15.35 2.07
CA ASP A 130 13.74 15.78 2.67
C ASP A 130 12.58 14.97 2.05
N PHE A 131 11.72 14.42 2.91
CA PHE A 131 10.68 13.45 2.54
C PHE A 131 9.35 14.16 2.27
N LEU A 132 8.61 13.73 1.26
CA LEU A 132 7.28 14.22 0.92
C LEU A 132 6.26 13.12 1.19
N ALA A 133 5.39 13.32 2.18
CA ALA A 133 4.23 12.48 2.43
C ALA A 133 3.01 13.07 1.71
N VAL A 134 2.36 12.27 0.86
CA VAL A 134 1.20 12.67 0.05
C VAL A 134 0.00 11.85 0.48
N SER A 135 -1.13 12.52 0.67
CA SER A 135 -2.44 11.91 0.87
C SER A 135 -3.40 12.47 -0.16
N LYS A 136 -4.12 11.63 -0.87
CA LYS A 136 -5.26 11.97 -1.74
C LYS A 136 -6.53 11.48 -1.08
N ILE A 137 -7.62 12.23 -1.24
CA ILE A 137 -8.91 11.95 -0.57
C ILE A 137 -10.09 11.97 -1.54
N ARG A 138 -9.86 12.03 -2.85
CA ARG A 138 -10.91 12.10 -3.86
C ARG A 138 -10.54 11.38 -5.16
N GLY A 139 -11.54 10.87 -5.87
CA GLY A 139 -11.35 10.23 -7.17
C GLY A 139 -10.70 8.85 -7.08
N ARG A 140 -10.30 8.31 -8.24
CA ARG A 140 -9.71 6.97 -8.35
C ARG A 140 -8.56 6.77 -7.36
N TRP A 141 -7.58 7.67 -7.39
CA TRP A 141 -6.40 7.60 -6.51
C TRP A 141 -6.74 7.80 -5.03
N GLY A 142 -7.63 8.73 -4.69
CA GLY A 142 -8.07 8.89 -3.31
C GLY A 142 -8.79 7.66 -2.74
N GLY A 143 -9.55 6.94 -3.57
CA GLY A 143 -10.17 5.67 -3.19
C GLY A 143 -9.15 4.57 -2.92
N PHE A 144 -8.16 4.41 -3.80
CA PHE A 144 -7.06 3.44 -3.60
C PHE A 144 -6.27 3.77 -2.33
N GLU A 145 -5.82 5.01 -2.19
CA GLU A 145 -5.06 5.42 -1.01
C GLU A 145 -5.88 5.30 0.28
N THR A 146 -7.21 5.48 0.24
CA THR A 146 -8.05 5.30 1.44
C THR A 146 -8.06 3.86 1.93
N LEU A 147 -8.08 2.89 0.99
CA LEU A 147 -7.98 1.49 1.34
C LEU A 147 -6.56 1.11 1.79
N GLU A 148 -5.53 1.66 1.13
CA GLU A 148 -4.13 1.49 1.53
C GLU A 148 -3.87 2.02 2.95
N LYS A 149 -4.31 3.24 3.25
CA LYS A 149 -4.25 3.85 4.58
C LYS A 149 -4.89 2.94 5.62
N TRP A 150 -6.05 2.38 5.29
CA TRP A 150 -6.77 1.48 6.18
C TRP A 150 -6.03 0.17 6.48
N VAL A 151 -5.43 -0.48 5.47
CA VAL A 151 -4.70 -1.74 5.68
C VAL A 151 -3.31 -1.53 6.29
N THR A 152 -2.66 -0.40 6.03
CA THR A 152 -1.28 -0.13 6.52
C THR A 152 -1.23 0.67 7.82
N GLY A 153 -2.32 1.35 8.19
CA GLY A 153 -2.33 2.35 9.26
C GLY A 153 -1.63 3.65 8.91
N SER A 154 -1.12 3.78 7.68
CA SER A 154 -0.60 5.05 7.19
C SER A 154 -1.71 6.06 7.02
N PHE A 155 -1.43 7.34 7.25
CA PHE A 155 -2.34 8.44 6.95
C PHE A 155 -1.92 9.18 5.66
N ALA A 156 -0.84 8.73 5.03
CA ALA A 156 -0.41 9.09 3.68
C ALA A 156 -0.51 7.86 2.78
N GLY A 157 -0.81 8.04 1.49
CA GLY A 157 -0.93 6.95 0.51
C GLY A 157 0.10 7.03 -0.62
N HIS A 158 0.97 8.04 -0.61
CA HIS A 158 2.08 8.10 -1.55
C HIS A 158 3.25 8.89 -0.96
N THR A 159 4.46 8.65 -1.47
CA THR A 159 5.67 9.31 -0.97
C THR A 159 6.60 9.69 -2.11
N ALA A 160 7.29 10.81 -1.93
CA ALA A 160 8.37 11.27 -2.81
C ALA A 160 9.54 11.80 -1.98
N VAL A 161 10.69 12.07 -2.62
CA VAL A 161 11.88 12.60 -1.94
C VAL A 161 12.50 13.74 -2.74
N CYS A 162 12.94 14.78 -2.03
CA CYS A 162 13.64 15.91 -2.61
C CYS A 162 15.14 15.60 -2.81
N LEU A 163 15.71 16.04 -3.92
CA LEU A 163 17.14 15.94 -4.23
C LEU A 163 17.65 17.26 -4.81
N LYS A 164 18.81 17.72 -4.35
CA LYS A 164 19.55 18.83 -4.98
C LYS A 164 20.68 18.30 -5.84
N ASP A 165 20.75 18.75 -7.09
CA ASP A 165 21.89 18.46 -7.97
C ASP A 165 23.12 19.31 -7.61
N ASP A 166 24.24 19.07 -8.30
CA ASP A 166 25.50 19.79 -8.08
C ASP A 166 25.42 21.30 -8.37
N MET A 167 24.41 21.73 -9.14
CA MET A 167 24.12 23.15 -9.43
C MET A 167 23.17 23.77 -8.39
N GLY A 168 22.65 22.97 -7.45
CA GLY A 168 21.69 23.38 -6.44
C GLY A 168 20.24 23.40 -6.90
N ASN A 169 19.93 22.90 -8.12
CA ASN A 169 18.54 22.79 -8.57
C ASN A 169 17.82 21.70 -7.80
N LEU A 170 16.53 21.93 -7.52
CA LEU A 170 15.69 21.00 -6.77
C LEU A 170 14.94 20.04 -7.72
N TRP A 171 15.01 18.76 -7.38
CA TRP A 171 14.40 17.65 -8.07
C TRP A 171 13.54 16.84 -7.09
N VAL A 172 12.56 16.13 -7.62
CA VAL A 172 11.72 15.19 -6.87
C VAL A 172 11.85 13.81 -7.49
N GLY A 173 12.25 12.83 -6.68
CA GLY A 173 12.22 11.43 -7.03
C GLY A 173 11.00 10.73 -6.43
N GLU A 174 10.28 9.96 -7.23
CA GLU A 174 9.16 9.14 -6.76
C GLU A 174 9.04 7.84 -7.57
N SER A 175 8.48 6.81 -6.95
CA SER A 175 8.03 5.60 -7.64
C SER A 175 6.51 5.57 -7.65
N GLY A 176 5.89 5.35 -8.81
CA GLY A 176 4.43 5.36 -8.96
C GLY A 176 3.92 6.50 -9.84
N HIS A 177 4.80 7.09 -10.65
CA HIS A 177 4.45 8.15 -11.58
C HIS A 177 3.86 7.55 -12.86
N GLU A 178 2.65 7.95 -13.23
CA GLU A 178 1.98 7.48 -14.45
C GLU A 178 2.58 8.16 -15.70
N ASN A 179 3.16 7.38 -16.60
CA ASN A 179 3.68 7.90 -17.87
C ASN A 179 2.57 8.08 -18.93
N GLU A 180 2.91 8.58 -20.12
CA GLU A 180 1.95 8.81 -21.22
C GLU A 180 1.19 7.56 -21.68
N LYS A 181 1.69 6.36 -21.39
CA LYS A 181 1.06 5.07 -21.71
C LYS A 181 0.16 4.55 -20.59
N GLY A 182 0.08 5.24 -19.45
CA GLY A 182 -0.62 4.78 -18.27
C GLY A 182 0.17 3.75 -17.45
N GLU A 183 1.49 3.67 -17.63
CA GLU A 183 2.38 2.78 -16.86
C GLU A 183 2.93 3.53 -15.65
N GLU A 184 2.86 2.93 -14.46
CA GLU A 184 3.52 3.48 -13.26
C GLU A 184 5.02 3.16 -13.24
N ILE A 185 5.83 4.21 -13.21
CA ILE A 185 7.29 4.12 -13.26
C ILE A 185 7.96 4.95 -12.16
N ILE A 186 9.26 4.72 -11.98
CA ILE A 186 10.13 5.55 -11.17
C ILE A 186 10.62 6.73 -11.98
N VAL A 187 10.49 7.94 -11.44
CA VAL A 187 10.95 9.17 -12.10
C VAL A 187 11.77 10.02 -11.15
N VAL A 188 12.64 10.85 -11.73
CA VAL A 188 13.29 11.98 -11.05
C VAL A 188 13.10 13.20 -11.94
N ILE A 189 12.19 14.09 -11.55
CA ILE A 189 11.78 15.26 -12.34
C ILE A 189 12.05 16.58 -11.60
N PRO A 190 12.18 17.72 -12.30
CA PRO A 190 12.38 19.01 -11.67
C PRO A 190 11.23 19.34 -10.69
N TRP A 191 11.56 20.00 -9.58
CA TRP A 191 10.58 20.42 -8.57
C TRP A 191 9.41 21.20 -9.16
N GLU A 192 9.67 22.15 -10.05
CA GLU A 192 8.63 22.98 -10.66
C GLU A 192 7.62 22.14 -11.47
N GLU A 193 8.10 21.10 -12.16
CA GLU A 193 7.24 20.18 -12.90
C GLU A 193 6.38 19.35 -11.95
N TRP A 194 7.00 18.73 -10.95
CA TRP A 194 6.28 17.94 -9.94
C TRP A 194 5.25 18.78 -9.18
N TRP A 195 5.62 20.02 -8.83
CA TRP A 195 4.76 20.95 -8.12
C TRP A 195 3.59 21.42 -8.97
N GLU A 196 3.79 21.70 -10.27
CA GLU A 196 2.68 21.97 -11.19
C GLU A 196 1.70 20.79 -11.29
N LEU A 197 2.21 19.55 -11.35
CA LEU A 197 1.38 18.35 -11.37
C LEU A 197 0.56 18.22 -10.09
N ALA A 198 1.19 18.40 -8.91
CA ALA A 198 0.51 18.37 -7.62
C ALA A 198 -0.60 19.43 -7.51
N LEU A 199 -0.39 20.63 -8.07
CA LEU A 199 -1.39 21.70 -8.08
C LEU A 199 -2.55 21.43 -9.05
N LYS A 200 -2.32 20.67 -10.13
CA LYS A 200 -3.33 20.29 -11.11
C LYS A 200 -4.06 18.99 -10.75
N ASP A 201 -3.58 18.26 -9.74
CA ASP A 201 -4.17 16.99 -9.32
C ASP A 201 -5.59 17.19 -8.76
N SER A 202 -6.56 16.63 -9.50
CA SER A 202 -7.97 16.73 -9.16
C SER A 202 -8.41 15.82 -8.00
N SER A 203 -7.52 14.97 -7.48
CA SER A 203 -7.76 14.08 -6.33
C SER A 203 -7.72 14.75 -4.96
N ASN A 204 -7.52 16.07 -4.93
CA ASN A 204 -7.41 16.89 -3.71
C ASN A 204 -6.26 16.40 -2.80
N PRO A 205 -4.98 16.54 -3.22
CA PRO A 205 -3.86 16.08 -2.44
C PRO A 205 -3.59 16.98 -1.22
N GLN A 206 -3.20 16.36 -0.10
CA GLN A 206 -2.54 16.96 1.04
C GLN A 206 -1.08 16.52 1.04
N ILE A 207 -0.17 17.48 1.16
CA ILE A 207 1.27 17.21 1.03
C ILE A 207 1.99 17.78 2.23
N ALA A 208 2.74 16.93 2.92
CA ALA A 208 3.64 17.29 4.00
C ALA A 208 5.09 17.05 3.60
N LEU A 209 5.93 18.07 3.78
CA LEU A 209 7.38 17.98 3.68
C LEU A 209 7.94 17.74 5.10
N LEU A 210 8.72 16.68 5.24
CA LEU A 210 9.38 16.24 6.47
C LEU A 210 10.90 16.47 6.30
N PRO A 211 11.46 17.56 6.85
CA PRO A 211 12.89 17.81 6.75
C PRO A 211 13.69 16.75 7.52
N LEU A 212 14.83 16.32 6.99
CA LEU A 212 15.77 15.50 7.77
C LEU A 212 16.34 16.29 8.96
N HIS A 213 16.54 15.63 10.09
CA HIS A 213 17.22 16.22 11.24
C HIS A 213 18.64 16.68 10.83
N PRO A 214 19.15 17.82 11.31
CA PRO A 214 20.46 18.34 10.89
C PRO A 214 21.62 17.35 11.05
N GLU A 215 21.60 16.53 12.10
CA GLU A 215 22.62 15.50 12.33
C GLU A 215 22.54 14.32 11.36
N VAL A 216 21.33 13.97 10.90
CA VAL A 216 21.13 12.95 9.87
C VAL A 216 21.54 13.51 8.51
N ARG A 217 21.12 14.75 8.22
CA ARG A 217 21.49 15.47 7.00
C ARG A 217 23.01 15.60 6.84
N ALA A 218 23.74 15.84 7.93
CA ALA A 218 25.20 15.93 7.91
C ALA A 218 25.89 14.62 7.47
N LYS A 219 25.21 13.46 7.60
CA LYS A 219 25.70 12.15 7.18
C LYS A 219 25.23 11.76 5.77
N PHE A 220 24.26 12.48 5.21
CA PHE A 220 23.63 12.13 3.94
C PHE A 220 24.63 12.23 2.78
N ASN A 221 24.94 11.09 2.17
CA ASN A 221 25.77 11.04 0.97
C ASN A 221 24.94 11.37 -0.29
N SER A 222 24.92 12.64 -0.68
CA SER A 222 24.18 13.11 -1.87
C SER A 222 24.62 12.44 -3.17
N THR A 223 25.91 12.10 -3.32
CA THR A 223 26.40 11.44 -4.53
C THR A 223 25.83 10.04 -4.67
N ALA A 224 25.90 9.23 -3.60
CA ALA A 224 25.32 7.89 -3.58
C ALA A 224 23.80 7.90 -3.77
N ALA A 225 23.10 8.85 -3.14
CA ALA A 225 21.67 9.05 -3.33
C ALA A 225 21.31 9.32 -4.80
N TRP A 226 22.06 10.17 -5.49
CA TRP A 226 21.86 10.46 -6.91
C TRP A 226 22.21 9.29 -7.82
N GLU A 227 23.28 8.54 -7.53
CA GLU A 227 23.64 7.33 -8.27
C GLU A 227 22.51 6.30 -8.19
N TYR A 228 21.98 6.07 -6.99
CA TYR A 228 20.82 5.21 -6.79
C TYR A 228 19.58 5.72 -7.55
N ALA A 229 19.19 6.98 -7.36
CA ALA A 229 18.00 7.57 -7.99
C ALA A 229 18.05 7.46 -9.52
N ARG A 230 19.22 7.77 -10.12
CA ARG A 230 19.44 7.64 -11.57
C ARG A 230 19.40 6.19 -12.03
N SER A 231 19.94 5.27 -11.23
CA SER A 231 19.92 3.84 -11.56
C SER A 231 18.50 3.27 -11.62
N MET A 232 17.57 3.85 -10.85
CA MET A 232 16.18 3.40 -10.77
C MET A 232 15.23 4.14 -11.70
N SER A 233 15.58 5.35 -12.13
CA SER A 233 14.75 6.13 -13.06
C SER A 233 14.39 5.34 -14.33
N GLY A 234 13.10 5.33 -14.68
CA GLY A 234 12.51 4.58 -15.80
C GLY A 234 12.18 3.12 -15.51
N LYS A 235 12.48 2.60 -14.31
CA LYS A 235 12.08 1.24 -13.90
C LYS A 235 10.62 1.18 -13.46
N PRO A 236 9.99 -0.01 -13.49
CA PRO A 236 8.59 -0.16 -13.11
C PRO A 236 8.36 0.03 -11.59
N TYR A 237 7.11 0.35 -11.25
CA TYR A 237 6.63 0.36 -9.87
C TYR A 237 6.66 -1.03 -9.22
N GLY A 238 6.96 -1.07 -7.92
CA GLY A 238 7.07 -2.30 -7.14
C GLY A 238 5.71 -2.90 -6.74
N TYR A 239 4.88 -3.38 -7.67
CA TYR A 239 3.68 -4.11 -7.25
C TYR A 239 3.98 -5.48 -6.64
N HIS A 240 5.16 -6.05 -6.95
CA HIS A 240 5.58 -7.35 -6.41
C HIS A 240 5.70 -7.37 -4.90
N ASN A 241 6.19 -6.28 -4.30
CA ASN A 241 6.41 -6.16 -2.87
C ASN A 241 5.35 -5.32 -2.13
N MET A 242 4.56 -4.50 -2.84
CA MET A 242 3.52 -3.64 -2.23
C MET A 242 2.61 -4.40 -1.27
N ILE A 243 2.08 -5.56 -1.67
CA ILE A 243 1.13 -6.32 -0.85
C ILE A 243 1.81 -7.00 0.36
N PHE A 244 3.08 -7.38 0.22
CA PHE A 244 3.81 -8.05 1.29
C PHE A 244 4.30 -7.07 2.35
N SER A 245 4.50 -5.79 1.99
CA SER A 245 4.94 -4.75 2.93
C SER A 245 3.98 -4.47 4.10
N TRP A 246 2.80 -5.10 4.16
CA TRP A 246 1.91 -5.03 5.32
C TRP A 246 1.42 -6.41 5.79
N ILE A 247 1.86 -7.52 5.18
CA ILE A 247 1.43 -8.88 5.56
C ILE A 247 2.58 -9.55 6.34
N ASP A 248 2.81 -9.08 7.56
CA ASP A 248 3.99 -9.48 8.35
C ASP A 248 3.68 -10.63 9.33
N THR A 249 2.40 -10.80 9.69
CA THR A 249 1.92 -11.86 10.61
C THR A 249 0.91 -12.84 9.99
N VAL A 250 0.61 -13.96 10.65
CA VAL A 250 -0.31 -14.98 10.11
C VAL A 250 -1.78 -14.52 10.11
N ALA A 251 -2.17 -13.70 11.10
CA ALA A 251 -3.57 -13.33 11.31
C ALA A 251 -3.80 -11.82 11.55
N ASP A 252 -2.81 -11.12 12.10
CA ASP A 252 -2.97 -9.77 12.65
C ASP A 252 -2.51 -8.66 11.66
N ASN A 253 -2.83 -8.83 10.38
CA ASN A 253 -2.58 -7.80 9.36
C ASN A 253 -3.82 -7.42 8.55
N TYR A 254 -4.91 -8.18 8.71
CA TYR A 254 -6.08 -8.04 7.87
C TYR A 254 -7.19 -7.35 8.64
N PRO A 255 -7.58 -6.13 8.24
CA PRO A 255 -8.76 -5.51 8.79
C PRO A 255 -10.00 -6.40 8.59
N PRO A 256 -10.76 -6.74 9.64
CA PRO A 256 -11.98 -7.52 9.47
C PRO A 256 -12.95 -6.87 8.48
N PRO A 257 -13.57 -7.62 7.54
CA PRO A 257 -13.63 -9.09 7.47
C PRO A 257 -12.60 -9.73 6.52
N LEU A 258 -11.50 -9.04 6.18
CA LEU A 258 -10.48 -9.61 5.29
C LEU A 258 -9.73 -10.75 5.99
N ASP A 259 -9.36 -11.77 5.22
CA ASP A 259 -8.44 -12.83 5.61
C ASP A 259 -7.44 -13.11 4.47
N ALA A 260 -6.34 -13.79 4.78
CA ALA A 260 -5.26 -14.08 3.83
C ALA A 260 -5.78 -14.74 2.54
N HIS A 261 -6.72 -15.67 2.65
CA HIS A 261 -7.22 -16.43 1.50
C HIS A 261 -8.19 -15.60 0.63
N LEU A 262 -8.97 -14.70 1.22
CA LEU A 262 -9.79 -13.75 0.47
C LEU A 262 -8.91 -12.75 -0.31
N VAL A 263 -7.84 -12.25 0.31
CA VAL A 263 -6.84 -11.38 -0.32
C VAL A 263 -6.16 -12.11 -1.49
N ILE A 264 -5.70 -13.35 -1.29
CA ILE A 264 -5.13 -14.20 -2.35
C ILE A 264 -6.09 -14.39 -3.52
N SER A 265 -7.37 -14.63 -3.24
CA SER A 265 -8.38 -14.91 -4.26
C SER A 265 -8.69 -13.68 -5.12
N VAL A 266 -8.88 -12.51 -4.49
CA VAL A 266 -9.13 -11.25 -5.19
C VAL A 266 -7.92 -10.82 -6.02
N ILE A 267 -6.70 -11.01 -5.50
CA ILE A 267 -5.46 -10.68 -6.22
C ILE A 267 -5.27 -11.61 -7.41
N SER A 268 -5.48 -12.92 -7.25
CA SER A 268 -5.36 -13.89 -8.37
C SER A 268 -6.33 -13.58 -9.52
N MET A 269 -7.52 -13.03 -9.21
CA MET A 269 -8.43 -12.52 -10.24
C MET A 269 -7.93 -11.25 -10.91
N TRP A 270 -7.46 -10.27 -10.12
CA TRP A 270 -6.91 -9.03 -10.63
C TRP A 270 -5.76 -9.29 -11.60
N THR A 271 -4.90 -10.26 -11.24
CA THR A 271 -3.82 -10.82 -12.05
C THR A 271 -4.25 -11.31 -13.44
N ARG A 272 -5.45 -11.90 -13.53
CA ARG A 272 -6.01 -12.46 -14.77
C ARG A 272 -6.82 -11.43 -15.57
N MET A 273 -7.45 -10.45 -14.91
CA MET A 273 -8.24 -9.38 -15.53
C MET A 273 -7.40 -8.23 -16.11
N GLN A 274 -6.19 -8.01 -15.61
CA GLN A 274 -5.20 -7.08 -16.16
C GLN A 274 -3.85 -7.79 -16.41
N PRO A 275 -3.79 -8.74 -17.37
CA PRO A 275 -2.62 -9.59 -17.57
C PRO A 275 -1.34 -8.80 -17.87
N ALA A 276 -1.46 -7.64 -18.53
CA ALA A 276 -0.32 -6.78 -18.85
C ALA A 276 0.34 -6.16 -17.60
N TYR A 277 -0.38 -6.06 -16.48
CA TYR A 277 0.07 -5.41 -15.26
C TYR A 277 0.45 -6.37 -14.14
N SER A 278 0.13 -7.67 -14.26
CA SER A 278 0.13 -8.54 -13.08
C SER A 278 0.30 -10.05 -13.32
N ALA A 279 0.37 -10.52 -14.57
CA ALA A 279 0.27 -11.97 -14.92
C ALA A 279 1.27 -12.89 -14.19
N ASN A 280 2.45 -12.41 -13.78
CA ASN A 280 3.46 -13.22 -13.09
C ASN A 280 3.90 -12.67 -11.73
N MET A 281 3.33 -11.56 -11.25
CA MET A 281 3.94 -10.83 -10.13
C MET A 281 3.85 -11.56 -8.79
N TRP A 282 2.65 -12.07 -8.52
CA TRP A 282 2.36 -12.82 -7.29
C TRP A 282 3.04 -14.18 -7.27
N ASN A 283 2.98 -14.92 -8.39
CA ASN A 283 3.61 -16.23 -8.49
C ASN A 283 5.12 -16.14 -8.31
N GLU A 284 5.77 -15.12 -8.88
CA GLU A 284 7.20 -14.92 -8.68
C GLU A 284 7.54 -14.58 -7.23
N ALA A 285 6.78 -13.68 -6.58
CA ALA A 285 6.99 -13.31 -5.19
C ALA A 285 6.78 -14.48 -4.22
N LEU A 286 5.75 -15.30 -4.45
CA LEU A 286 5.54 -16.54 -3.68
C LEU A 286 6.64 -17.57 -3.96
N ASN A 287 7.08 -17.73 -5.20
CA ASN A 287 8.15 -18.66 -5.55
C ASN A 287 9.49 -18.25 -4.92
N LYS A 288 9.78 -16.95 -4.81
CA LYS A 288 10.97 -16.44 -4.10
C LYS A 288 10.94 -16.81 -2.62
N ARG A 289 9.80 -16.64 -1.95
CA ARG A 289 9.58 -17.02 -0.55
C ARG A 289 9.65 -18.53 -0.35
N LEU A 290 9.06 -19.30 -1.26
CA LEU A 290 9.00 -20.75 -1.16
C LEU A 290 10.36 -21.41 -1.40
N GLY A 291 11.19 -20.83 -2.29
CA GLY A 291 12.49 -21.37 -2.64
C GLY A 291 12.40 -22.81 -3.16
N THR A 292 13.03 -23.75 -2.45
CA THR A 292 12.96 -25.19 -2.74
C THR A 292 12.10 -25.97 -1.75
N GLU A 293 11.55 -25.32 -0.73
CA GLU A 293 10.76 -25.98 0.30
C GLU A 293 9.35 -26.26 -0.23
N ARG A 294 8.77 -27.41 0.15
CA ARG A 294 7.41 -27.78 -0.21
C ARG A 294 6.62 -28.07 1.06
N GLY A 295 5.34 -27.69 1.06
CA GLY A 295 4.42 -27.98 2.17
C GLY A 295 4.38 -26.92 3.28
N ILE A 296 4.89 -25.71 3.04
CA ILE A 296 4.67 -24.57 3.93
C ILE A 296 3.20 -24.12 3.77
N PRO A 297 2.44 -23.97 4.88
CA PRO A 297 1.11 -23.35 4.84
C PRO A 297 1.15 -21.96 4.20
N VAL A 298 0.13 -21.64 3.40
CA VAL A 298 0.14 -20.40 2.59
C VAL A 298 0.22 -19.15 3.47
N ASP A 299 -0.50 -19.13 4.58
CA ASP A 299 -0.46 -18.07 5.59
C ASP A 299 0.95 -17.88 6.18
N GLN A 300 1.68 -18.96 6.46
CA GLN A 300 3.08 -18.89 6.90
C GLN A 300 4.05 -18.48 5.77
N LEU A 301 3.77 -18.87 4.53
CA LEU A 301 4.56 -18.46 3.37
C LEU A 301 4.51 -16.95 3.17
N LEU A 302 3.34 -16.34 3.40
CA LEU A 302 3.14 -14.90 3.26
C LEU A 302 3.95 -14.07 4.26
N THR A 303 4.23 -14.61 5.46
CA THR A 303 5.01 -13.91 6.50
C THR A 303 6.52 -14.00 6.31
N ILE A 304 7.01 -14.58 5.21
CA ILE A 304 8.45 -14.58 4.92
C ILE A 304 8.81 -13.19 4.39
N PRO A 305 9.74 -12.46 5.05
CA PRO A 305 10.04 -11.09 4.67
C PRO A 305 10.59 -10.98 3.24
N GLU A 306 10.10 -10.00 2.49
CA GLU A 306 10.71 -9.60 1.22
C GLU A 306 12.17 -9.21 1.46
N GLN A 307 13.07 -9.70 0.61
CA GLN A 307 14.48 -9.33 0.69
C GLN A 307 14.78 -8.25 -0.34
N ASP A 308 15.49 -7.21 0.10
CA ASP A 308 15.88 -6.06 -0.69
C ASP A 308 16.64 -6.43 -1.98
N GLU A 309 17.40 -7.52 -1.96
CA GLU A 309 18.17 -8.01 -3.10
C GLU A 309 17.35 -8.80 -4.12
N TRP A 310 16.09 -9.10 -3.84
CA TRP A 310 15.24 -9.82 -4.79
C TRP A 310 14.96 -9.00 -6.04
N VAL A 311 15.07 -9.68 -7.18
CA VAL A 311 14.81 -9.13 -8.50
C VAL A 311 13.85 -10.07 -9.22
N TYR A 312 12.87 -9.47 -9.86
CA TYR A 312 11.77 -10.13 -10.58
C TYR A 312 12.04 -10.16 -12.08
N SER A 313 11.22 -10.89 -12.85
CA SER A 313 11.43 -11.08 -14.28
C SER A 313 11.32 -9.79 -15.10
N ASP A 314 10.58 -8.81 -14.61
CA ASP A 314 10.45 -7.45 -15.16
C ASP A 314 11.57 -6.49 -14.71
N GLY A 315 12.46 -6.96 -13.84
CA GLY A 315 13.66 -6.28 -13.39
C GLY A 315 13.59 -5.82 -11.93
N LYS A 316 14.36 -4.79 -11.62
CA LYS A 316 14.31 -4.12 -10.30
C LYS A 316 13.12 -3.17 -10.29
N SER A 317 12.34 -3.21 -9.22
CA SER A 317 11.19 -2.34 -8.98
C SER A 317 11.11 -2.03 -7.49
N THR A 318 10.49 -0.91 -7.13
CA THR A 318 10.32 -0.50 -5.73
C THR A 318 8.99 0.23 -5.57
N THR A 319 8.32 0.07 -4.43
CA THR A 319 7.19 0.94 -4.06
C THR A 319 7.64 2.38 -3.83
N CYS A 320 6.68 3.30 -3.70
CA CYS A 320 6.95 4.72 -3.43
C CYS A 320 7.88 4.92 -2.23
N VAL A 321 7.61 4.23 -1.12
CA VAL A 321 8.38 4.37 0.12
C VAL A 321 9.69 3.58 0.09
N ALA A 322 9.68 2.35 -0.44
CA ALA A 322 10.90 1.55 -0.55
C ALA A 322 11.94 2.26 -1.42
N PHE A 323 11.53 2.94 -2.49
CA PHE A 323 12.44 3.76 -3.31
C PHE A 323 13.23 4.76 -2.46
N ILE A 324 12.55 5.48 -1.57
CA ILE A 324 13.17 6.50 -0.71
C ILE A 324 14.06 5.85 0.35
N LEU A 325 13.60 4.76 0.96
CA LEU A 325 14.35 4.08 2.02
C LEU A 325 15.60 3.38 1.50
N PHE A 326 15.56 2.82 0.28
CA PHE A 326 16.76 2.35 -0.40
C PHE A 326 17.74 3.50 -0.64
N MET A 327 17.25 4.66 -1.09
CA MET A 327 18.08 5.85 -1.22
C MET A 327 18.70 6.24 0.12
N TYR A 328 17.95 6.15 1.22
CA TYR A 328 18.47 6.40 2.57
C TYR A 328 19.52 5.36 3.01
N LYS A 329 19.39 4.08 2.61
CA LYS A 329 20.43 3.07 2.82
C LYS A 329 21.71 3.43 2.09
N GLU A 330 21.62 3.75 0.80
CA GLU A 330 22.76 4.15 -0.04
C GLU A 330 23.39 5.48 0.43
N ALA A 331 22.56 6.41 0.90
CA ALA A 331 23.00 7.69 1.45
C ALA A 331 23.61 7.57 2.86
N GLY A 332 23.57 6.38 3.48
CA GLY A 332 24.19 6.09 4.78
C GLY A 332 23.34 6.47 6.00
N ILE A 333 22.05 6.77 5.85
CA ILE A 333 21.17 7.18 6.98
C ILE A 333 20.98 6.05 7.99
N PHE A 334 20.78 4.82 7.54
CA PHE A 334 20.56 3.66 8.41
C PHE A 334 21.83 3.20 9.18
N GLY A 335 23.00 3.76 8.86
CA GLY A 335 24.24 3.48 9.59
C GLY A 335 24.52 1.98 9.76
N THR A 336 24.72 1.56 11.01
CA THR A 336 25.10 0.18 11.34
C THR A 336 24.00 -0.86 11.15
N VAL A 337 22.73 -0.45 11.10
CA VAL A 337 21.60 -1.38 10.90
C VAL A 337 21.22 -1.56 9.43
N SER A 338 21.87 -0.83 8.51
CA SER A 338 21.56 -0.84 7.08
C SER A 338 21.50 -2.25 6.48
N SER A 339 22.45 -3.13 6.84
CA SER A 339 22.51 -4.51 6.32
C SER A 339 21.49 -5.48 6.93
N SER A 340 20.80 -5.07 8.00
CA SER A 340 19.81 -5.89 8.72
C SER A 340 18.38 -5.37 8.56
N VAL A 341 18.18 -4.32 7.78
CA VAL A 341 16.86 -3.73 7.52
C VAL A 341 16.48 -4.04 6.08
N GLN A 342 15.34 -4.70 5.88
CA GLN A 342 14.72 -4.90 4.58
C GLN A 342 13.72 -3.77 4.35
N VAL A 343 14.08 -2.77 3.53
CA VAL A 343 13.22 -1.59 3.34
C VAL A 343 12.02 -1.90 2.45
N THR A 344 12.01 -3.05 1.78
CA THR A 344 10.83 -3.58 1.09
C THR A 344 9.69 -3.96 2.03
N GLU A 345 9.97 -4.16 3.33
CA GLU A 345 8.97 -4.48 4.36
C GLU A 345 8.39 -3.22 5.04
N PHE A 346 8.76 -2.03 4.59
CA PHE A 346 8.29 -0.80 5.21
C PHE A 346 7.03 -0.30 4.54
N THR A 347 6.00 -0.01 5.34
CA THR A 347 4.89 0.82 4.91
C THR A 347 5.27 2.30 4.95
N ILE A 348 4.43 3.16 4.37
CA ILE A 348 4.56 4.63 4.49
C ILE A 348 4.53 5.06 5.97
N ARG A 349 3.75 4.36 6.81
CA ARG A 349 3.70 4.61 8.26
C ARG A 349 5.06 4.44 8.88
N ASP A 350 5.69 3.31 8.64
CA ASP A 350 6.99 3.00 9.22
C ASP A 350 8.05 4.04 8.84
N ALA A 351 8.02 4.49 7.58
CA ALA A 351 8.97 5.48 7.09
C ALA A 351 8.84 6.83 7.80
N TYR A 352 7.62 7.37 7.98
CA TYR A 352 7.47 8.65 8.69
C TYR A 352 7.63 8.51 10.21
N MET A 353 7.56 7.30 10.76
CA MET A 353 7.82 7.02 12.18
C MET A 353 9.31 6.98 12.50
N LEU A 354 10.19 6.76 11.51
CA LEU A 354 11.64 6.80 11.70
C LEU A 354 12.08 8.11 12.35
N ARG A 355 12.90 8.01 13.40
CA ARG A 355 13.43 9.13 14.16
C ARG A 355 14.61 9.80 13.46
N ILE A 356 14.38 10.23 12.23
CA ILE A 356 15.38 10.82 11.34
C ILE A 356 15.02 12.22 10.88
N PHE A 357 13.83 12.71 11.24
CA PHE A 357 13.30 14.00 10.81
C PHE A 357 13.52 15.09 11.86
N GLU A 358 13.38 16.34 11.44
CA GLU A 358 13.46 17.50 12.32
C GLU A 358 12.38 17.44 13.42
N ASP A 359 12.80 17.55 14.68
CA ASP A 359 11.94 17.52 15.86
C ASP A 359 11.83 18.89 16.55
N ASN A 360 12.64 19.87 16.13
CA ASN A 360 12.63 21.23 16.64
C ASN A 360 11.96 22.18 15.64
N GLN A 361 10.74 22.59 15.98
CA GLN A 361 9.95 23.53 15.18
C GLN A 361 10.66 24.86 14.90
N THR A 362 11.59 25.31 15.76
CA THR A 362 12.31 26.57 15.52
C THR A 362 13.34 26.47 14.39
N ARG A 363 13.69 25.25 13.94
CA ARG A 363 14.60 24.99 12.83
C ARG A 363 13.86 24.76 11.51
N LEU A 364 12.54 24.58 11.55
CA LEU A 364 11.74 24.47 10.34
C LEU A 364 11.80 25.78 9.52
N PRO A 365 11.71 25.70 8.18
CA PRO A 365 11.71 26.89 7.33
C PRO A 365 10.64 27.91 7.72
N ARG A 366 10.86 29.20 7.48
CA ARG A 366 9.90 30.25 7.90
C ARG A 366 8.52 30.14 7.25
N TRP A 367 8.44 29.54 6.07
CA TRP A 367 7.19 29.28 5.36
C TRP A 367 6.50 27.99 5.85
N CYS A 368 7.17 27.20 6.71
CA CYS A 368 6.66 25.98 7.28
C CYS A 368 5.65 26.29 8.39
N ASN A 369 4.42 25.84 8.19
CA ASN A 369 3.26 26.08 9.05
C ASN A 369 2.85 27.56 9.13
N ASN A 370 1.54 27.80 9.15
CA ASN A 370 0.99 29.10 9.50
C ASN A 370 0.84 29.19 11.05
N GLU A 371 0.54 30.37 11.58
CA GLU A 371 0.35 30.58 13.02
C GLU A 371 -0.70 29.65 13.66
N ASN A 372 -1.61 29.09 12.85
CA ASN A 372 -2.76 28.31 13.29
C ASN A 372 -2.54 26.78 13.29
N ASP A 373 -1.81 26.22 12.32
CA ASP A 373 -1.72 24.77 12.10
C ASP A 373 -0.68 24.10 13.01
N GLN A 374 0.42 24.80 13.33
CA GLN A 374 1.52 24.39 14.24
C GLN A 374 1.84 22.87 14.24
N LEU A 375 1.98 22.28 13.06
CA LEU A 375 2.34 20.86 12.91
C LEU A 375 3.83 20.66 13.22
N PRO A 376 4.25 19.44 13.66
CA PRO A 376 5.67 19.14 13.87
C PRO A 376 6.49 19.06 12.56
N PHE A 377 5.82 19.16 11.41
CA PHE A 377 6.37 19.12 10.06
C PHE A 377 5.72 20.17 9.16
N CYS A 378 6.14 20.29 7.90
CA CYS A 378 5.67 21.34 6.99
C CYS A 378 4.54 20.86 6.08
N GLN A 379 3.29 21.17 6.39
CA GLN A 379 2.20 20.90 5.45
C GLN A 379 2.11 21.98 4.36
N ILE A 380 2.61 21.64 3.16
CA ILE A 380 2.81 22.56 2.04
C ILE A 380 1.62 22.66 1.08
N LEU A 381 0.75 21.65 1.04
CA LEU A 381 -0.47 21.64 0.23
C LEU A 381 -1.62 20.95 0.98
N GLY A 382 -2.85 21.37 0.69
CA GLY A 382 -4.07 20.62 0.99
C GLY A 382 -5.03 21.31 1.95
N GLU A 383 -6.32 21.07 1.72
CA GLU A 383 -7.45 21.64 2.46
C GLU A 383 -7.61 21.06 3.88
N TYR A 384 -7.10 19.85 4.11
CA TYR A 384 -7.26 19.11 5.36
C TYR A 384 -5.92 18.92 6.05
N ARG A 385 -5.93 18.97 7.38
CA ARG A 385 -4.74 18.84 8.22
C ARG A 385 -4.21 17.42 8.11
N MET A 386 -2.96 17.30 7.68
CA MET A 386 -2.25 16.03 7.65
C MET A 386 -2.00 15.57 9.09
N GLU A 387 -2.29 14.31 9.33
CA GLU A 387 -1.94 13.61 10.55
C GLU A 387 -0.92 12.54 10.17
N LEU A 388 0.17 12.42 10.95
CA LEU A 388 1.18 11.37 10.77
C LEU A 388 1.38 10.70 12.15
N PRO A 389 0.51 9.76 12.54
CA PRO A 389 0.53 9.17 13.88
C PRO A 389 1.83 8.44 14.19
N GLY A 390 2.53 8.86 15.24
CA GLY A 390 3.86 8.31 15.57
C GLY A 390 5.01 8.92 14.77
N TYR A 391 4.78 10.04 14.07
CA TYR A 391 5.82 10.80 13.39
C TYR A 391 7.08 10.95 14.25
N ASN A 392 8.22 10.58 13.67
CA ASN A 392 9.56 10.80 14.22
C ASN A 392 9.77 10.21 15.63
N SER A 393 9.26 8.99 15.88
CA SER A 393 9.21 8.38 17.22
C SER A 393 10.10 7.14 17.41
N LEU A 394 10.54 6.49 16.33
CA LEU A 394 11.25 5.21 16.40
C LEU A 394 12.70 5.32 15.90
N GLU A 395 13.65 4.99 16.76
CA GLU A 395 15.05 4.81 16.32
C GLU A 395 15.16 3.59 15.40
N PRO A 396 15.89 3.67 14.27
CA PRO A 396 16.13 2.51 13.42
C PRO A 396 16.81 1.37 14.20
N TYR A 397 16.30 0.15 14.06
CA TYR A 397 16.85 -1.06 14.69
C TYR A 397 16.95 -2.22 13.69
N ALA A 398 17.67 -3.28 14.05
CA ALA A 398 17.86 -4.45 13.21
C ALA A 398 16.55 -5.22 13.02
N ASN A 399 16.29 -5.72 11.80
CA ASN A 399 15.11 -6.51 11.45
C ASN A 399 13.78 -5.76 11.70
N MET A 400 13.81 -4.43 11.59
CA MET A 400 12.66 -3.58 11.81
C MET A 400 11.54 -3.89 10.80
N ASN A 401 10.30 -3.99 11.30
CA ASN A 401 9.05 -4.24 10.57
C ASN A 401 8.86 -5.62 9.93
N GLU A 402 9.81 -6.55 10.04
CA GLU A 402 9.66 -7.90 9.43
C GLU A 402 8.52 -8.75 10.06
N TYR A 403 8.09 -8.43 11.28
CA TYR A 403 7.09 -9.22 12.04
C TYR A 403 6.15 -8.34 12.87
N CYS A 404 5.74 -7.20 12.31
CA CYS A 404 4.97 -6.20 13.04
C CYS A 404 3.52 -6.13 12.58
N PRO A 405 2.53 -6.43 13.45
CA PRO A 405 1.13 -6.40 13.04
C PRO A 405 0.66 -4.98 12.72
N SER A 406 -0.30 -4.86 11.81
CA SER A 406 -0.92 -3.60 11.45
C SER A 406 -2.45 -3.74 11.40
N LEU A 407 -3.07 -3.77 12.58
CA LEU A 407 -4.53 -3.88 12.70
C LEU A 407 -5.22 -2.55 13.04
N PRO A 408 -6.23 -2.13 12.26
CA PRO A 408 -7.11 -1.03 12.67
C PRO A 408 -7.94 -1.40 13.91
N PRO A 409 -8.46 -0.40 14.64
CA PRO A 409 -8.32 1.03 14.38
C PRO A 409 -7.10 1.67 15.05
N THR A 410 -6.41 0.97 15.96
CA THR A 410 -5.35 1.55 16.79
C THR A 410 -3.96 1.37 16.21
N TYR A 411 -3.75 0.33 15.40
CA TYR A 411 -2.45 -0.02 14.81
C TYR A 411 -1.36 -0.14 15.87
N ASP A 412 -1.71 -0.79 16.99
CA ASP A 412 -0.83 -0.98 18.14
C ASP A 412 0.42 -1.75 17.74
N ARG A 413 1.59 -1.22 18.13
CA ARG A 413 2.89 -1.84 17.90
C ARG A 413 3.32 -2.60 19.18
N PRO A 414 3.38 -3.93 19.17
CA PRO A 414 3.84 -4.72 20.31
C PRO A 414 5.32 -4.47 20.61
N SER A 415 5.79 -4.82 21.81
CA SER A 415 7.21 -4.69 22.16
C SER A 415 8.11 -5.49 21.21
N GLY A 416 9.09 -4.83 20.58
CA GLY A 416 9.93 -5.42 19.52
C GLY A 416 9.54 -4.92 18.13
N CYS A 417 8.35 -4.34 18.05
CA CYS A 417 7.93 -3.30 17.14
C CYS A 417 7.93 -1.95 17.89
#